data_AF-A0A6H9YSM7-F1
#
_entry.id   AF-A0A6H9YSM7-F1
#
_cell.length_a   1.000
_cell.length_b   1.000
_cell.length_c   1.000
_cell.angle_alpha   90.00
_cell.angle_beta   90.00
_cell.angle_gamma   90.00
#
_symmetry.space_group_name_H-M   'P 1'
#
loop_
_entity.id
_entity.type
_entity.pdbx_description
1 polymer ?
#
loop_
_entity_poly.entity_id
_entity_poly.type
_entity_poly.pdbx_seq_one_letter_code
_entity_poly.pdbx_strand_id
1 'polypeptide(L)'
;MTLTELIDQLTKADDDLTVYASEPWSTQSDAVATLNTNRARPDAQGRTYQLETALIRDVLETWSAHHDGAVPSPQQACEAVIYYATNDAYPLPDKDLT
;
A
#
# COMPACT_ATOMS: atom_id res chain seq x y z
N MET A 1 4.91 1.63 12.65
CA MET A 1 4.87 0.15 12.69
C MET A 1 5.38 -0.35 11.36
N THR A 2 5.75 -1.61 11.20
CA THR A 2 6.18 -2.09 9.88
C THR A 2 5.00 -2.16 8.92
N LEU A 3 5.28 -2.04 7.62
CA LEU A 3 4.28 -2.14 6.59
C LEU A 3 3.55 -3.49 6.63
N THR A 4 4.26 -4.61 6.82
CA THR A 4 3.63 -5.92 6.93
C THR A 4 2.64 -6.00 8.10
N GLU A 5 3.02 -5.46 9.27
CA GLU A 5 2.13 -5.42 10.44
C GLU A 5 0.89 -4.57 10.19
N LEU A 6 1.05 -3.45 9.49
CA LEU A 6 -0.07 -2.58 9.16
C LEU A 6 -1.03 -3.25 8.17
N ILE A 7 -0.50 -3.87 7.10
CA ILE A 7 -1.31 -4.58 6.12
C ILE A 7 -2.10 -5.73 6.77
N ASP A 8 -1.47 -6.53 7.65
CA ASP A 8 -2.16 -7.61 8.38
C ASP A 8 -3.26 -7.11 9.33
N GLN A 9 -3.15 -5.87 9.83
CA GLN A 9 -4.21 -5.26 10.63
C GLN A 9 -5.35 -4.75 9.76
N LEU A 10 -5.02 -4.11 8.62
CA LEU A 10 -6.00 -3.54 7.70
C LEU A 10 -6.82 -4.60 6.98
N THR A 11 -6.27 -5.78 6.69
CA THR A 11 -7.06 -6.90 6.13
C THR A 11 -8.16 -7.39 7.07
N LYS A 12 -8.11 -7.01 8.35
CA LYS A 12 -9.10 -7.38 9.38
C LYS A 12 -10.08 -6.25 9.70
N ALA A 13 -9.86 -5.04 9.18
CA ALA A 13 -10.64 -3.84 9.48
C ALA A 13 -11.19 -3.19 8.20
N ASP A 14 -12.42 -2.68 8.24
CA ASP A 14 -13.10 -2.11 7.07
C ASP A 14 -13.14 -0.57 7.15
N ASP A 15 -11.95 0.03 7.16
CA ASP A 15 -11.80 1.48 7.31
C ASP A 15 -11.42 2.15 5.96
N ASP A 16 -11.96 3.35 5.70
CA ASP A 16 -11.60 4.21 4.56
C ASP A 16 -10.31 4.98 4.85
N LEU A 17 -9.17 4.28 4.72
CA LEU A 17 -7.85 4.78 5.06
C LEU A 17 -6.92 4.77 3.84
N THR A 18 -5.87 5.57 3.95
CA THR A 18 -4.73 5.58 3.05
C THR A 18 -3.48 5.18 3.82
N VAL A 19 -2.74 4.21 3.28
CA VAL A 19 -1.46 3.77 3.80
C VAL A 19 -0.34 4.67 3.26
N TYR A 20 0.49 5.13 4.19
CA TYR A 20 1.73 5.84 3.91
C TYR A 20 2.90 5.01 4.41
N ALA A 21 3.98 4.93 3.62
CA ALA A 21 5.16 4.15 3.98
C ALA A 21 6.46 4.86 3.56
N SER A 22 7.54 4.62 4.31
CA SER A 22 8.87 5.12 3.98
C SER A 22 9.44 4.40 2.75
N GLU A 23 9.96 5.17 1.80
CA GLU A 23 10.65 4.65 0.61
C GLU A 23 12.13 4.32 0.87
N PRO A 24 12.72 3.36 0.13
CA PRO A 24 12.04 2.45 -0.79
C PRO A 24 11.11 1.49 -0.05
N TRP A 25 9.91 1.22 -0.59
CA TRP A 25 8.95 0.38 0.09
C TRP A 25 9.45 -1.05 0.24
N SER A 26 9.36 -1.56 1.47
CA SER A 26 9.71 -2.91 1.85
C SER A 26 8.76 -3.38 2.95
N THR A 27 8.75 -4.68 3.22
CA THR A 27 7.99 -5.28 4.32
C THR A 27 8.31 -4.66 5.69
N GLN A 28 9.52 -4.08 5.83
CA GLN A 28 10.01 -3.45 7.05
C GLN A 28 9.90 -1.91 7.05
N SER A 29 9.38 -1.31 5.97
CA SER A 29 9.19 0.14 5.91
C SER A 29 8.31 0.61 7.05
N ASP A 30 8.69 1.72 7.70
CA ASP A 30 7.80 2.35 8.66
C ASP A 30 6.56 2.87 7.94
N ALA A 31 5.39 2.54 8.48
CA ALA A 31 4.11 2.79 7.87
C ALA A 31 3.06 3.26 8.87
N VAL A 32 2.09 4.00 8.35
CA VAL A 32 0.88 4.46 9.06
C VAL A 32 -0.31 4.42 8.12
N ALA A 33 -1.50 4.18 8.66
CA ALA A 33 -2.76 4.41 7.96
C ALA A 33 -3.42 5.66 8.53
N THR A 34 -3.93 6.52 7.65
CA THR A 34 -4.66 7.74 8.03
C THR A 34 -5.96 7.83 7.24
N LEU A 35 -6.92 8.63 7.70
CA LEU A 35 -8.17 8.84 6.95
C LEU A 35 -7.88 9.27 5.52
N ASN A 36 -8.57 8.65 4.57
CA ASN A 36 -8.39 8.98 3.17
C ASN A 36 -8.79 10.45 2.92
N THR A 37 -7.87 11.23 2.36
CA THR A 37 -8.11 12.65 2.02
C THR A 37 -8.20 12.90 0.51
N ASN A 38 -8.18 11.84 -0.31
CA ASN A 38 -8.12 11.88 -1.77
C ASN A 38 -6.95 12.74 -2.30
N ARG A 39 -5.83 12.77 -1.57
CA ARG A 39 -4.63 13.54 -1.92
C ARG A 39 -3.37 12.71 -1.70
N ALA A 40 -2.67 12.40 -2.78
CA ALA A 40 -1.34 11.80 -2.75
C ALA A 40 -0.27 12.86 -2.42
N ARG A 41 -0.12 13.19 -1.13
CA ARG A 41 0.95 14.04 -0.60
C ARG A 41 1.68 13.30 0.51
N PRO A 42 3.01 13.46 0.65
CA PRO A 42 3.72 12.91 1.78
C PRO A 42 3.09 13.36 3.10
N ASP A 43 3.12 12.49 4.09
CA ASP A 43 2.60 12.81 5.41
C ASP A 43 3.54 13.75 6.19
N ALA A 44 3.16 14.12 7.41
CA ALA A 44 3.95 15.01 8.26
C ALA A 44 5.34 14.45 8.63
N GLN A 45 5.58 13.14 8.44
CA GLN A 45 6.84 12.45 8.72
C GLN A 45 7.63 12.18 7.44
N GLY A 46 7.13 12.62 6.28
CA GLY A 46 7.78 12.45 4.97
C GLY A 46 7.55 11.07 4.34
N ARG A 47 6.65 10.24 4.87
CA ARG A 47 6.27 8.95 4.24
C ARG A 47 5.46 9.21 2.98
N THR A 48 5.69 8.43 1.95
CA THR A 48 5.00 8.60 0.66
C THR A 48 3.66 7.88 0.67
N TYR A 49 2.72 8.39 -0.14
CA TYR A 49 1.46 7.71 -0.40
C TYR A 49 1.77 6.34 -1.01
N GLN A 50 1.31 5.27 -0.38
CA GLN A 50 1.43 3.92 -0.94
C GLN A 50 0.15 3.51 -1.63
N LEU A 51 -0.93 3.29 -0.87
CA LEU A 51 -2.19 2.78 -1.41
C LEU A 51 -3.36 3.00 -0.46
N GLU A 52 -4.56 3.18 -1.00
CA GLU A 52 -5.83 3.21 -0.25
C GLU A 52 -6.22 1.79 0.19
N THR A 53 -6.87 1.65 1.35
CA THR A 53 -7.33 0.35 1.87
C THR A 53 -8.31 -0.35 0.94
N ALA A 54 -9.14 0.39 0.21
CA ALA A 54 -10.03 -0.16 -0.81
C ALA A 54 -9.22 -0.87 -1.92
N LEU A 55 -8.20 -0.20 -2.46
CA LEU A 55 -7.33 -0.78 -3.47
C LEU A 55 -6.48 -1.93 -2.92
N ILE A 56 -6.05 -1.85 -1.66
CA ILE A 56 -5.36 -2.98 -0.99
C ILE A 56 -6.26 -4.22 -0.98
N ARG A 57 -7.56 -4.08 -0.68
CA ARG A 57 -8.50 -5.21 -0.74
C ARG A 57 -8.59 -5.79 -2.15
N ASP A 58 -8.77 -4.92 -3.16
CA ASP A 58 -8.86 -5.35 -4.56
C ASP A 58 -7.60 -6.12 -5.01
N VAL A 59 -6.42 -5.67 -4.57
CA VAL A 59 -5.13 -6.35 -4.81
C VAL A 59 -5.12 -7.75 -4.19
N LEU A 60 -5.59 -7.89 -2.96
CA LEU A 60 -5.59 -9.18 -2.24
C LEU A 60 -6.65 -10.14 -2.76
N GLU A 61 -7.82 -9.64 -3.17
CA GLU A 61 -8.84 -10.43 -3.86
C GLU A 61 -8.31 -10.94 -5.21
N THR A 62 -7.64 -10.07 -5.98
CA THR A 62 -7.00 -10.44 -7.24
C THR A 62 -5.89 -11.46 -6.99
N TRP A 63 -5.03 -11.24 -5.99
CA TRP A 63 -3.99 -12.19 -5.62
C TRP A 63 -4.59 -13.56 -5.30
N SER A 64 -5.66 -13.61 -4.51
CA SER A 64 -6.34 -14.86 -4.14
C SER A 64 -6.92 -15.59 -5.36
N ALA A 65 -7.56 -14.86 -6.28
CA ALA A 65 -8.10 -15.43 -7.51
C ALA A 65 -7.01 -16.06 -8.39
N HIS A 66 -5.80 -15.49 -8.40
CA HIS A 66 -4.64 -16.04 -9.11
C HIS A 66 -3.98 -17.23 -8.40
N HIS A 67 -4.35 -17.53 -7.15
CA HIS A 67 -3.81 -18.61 -6.33
C HIS A 67 -4.91 -19.57 -5.86
N ASP A 68 -5.86 -19.89 -6.74
CA ASP A 68 -6.94 -20.86 -6.50
C ASP A 68 -7.77 -20.60 -5.23
N GLY A 69 -7.96 -19.32 -4.88
CA GLY A 69 -8.70 -18.90 -3.68
C GLY A 69 -7.90 -19.00 -2.38
N ALA A 70 -6.57 -19.15 -2.44
CA ALA A 70 -5.72 -19.14 -1.26
C ALA A 70 -5.78 -17.79 -0.53
N VAL A 71 -5.64 -17.82 0.81
CA VAL A 71 -5.48 -16.62 1.63
C VAL A 71 -3.98 -16.32 1.76
N PRO A 72 -3.53 -15.11 1.38
CA PRO A 72 -2.12 -14.76 1.50
C PRO A 72 -1.70 -14.68 2.97
N SER A 73 -0.47 -15.12 3.26
CA SER A 73 0.17 -14.78 4.53
C SER A 73 0.42 -13.25 4.62
N PRO A 74 0.62 -12.69 5.83
CA PRO A 74 0.93 -11.26 6.00
C PRO A 74 2.06 -10.77 5.09
N GLN A 75 3.10 -11.58 4.94
CA GLN A 75 4.24 -11.26 4.10
C GLN A 75 3.87 -11.23 2.61
N GLN A 76 3.15 -12.25 2.13
CA GLN A 76 2.68 -12.30 0.73
C GLN A 76 1.71 -11.16 0.42
N ALA A 77 0.83 -10.82 1.36
CA ALA A 77 -0.09 -9.70 1.22
C ALA A 77 0.66 -8.38 1.07
N CYS A 78 1.64 -8.13 1.95
CA CYS A 78 2.49 -6.94 1.87
C CYS A 78 3.28 -6.88 0.56
N GLU A 79 3.86 -8.01 0.11
CA GLU A 79 4.63 -8.08 -1.15
C GLU A 79 3.74 -7.81 -2.37
N ALA A 80 2.51 -8.33 -2.40
CA ALA A 80 1.54 -8.06 -3.46
C ALA A 80 1.15 -6.58 -3.52
N VAL A 81 0.92 -5.94 -2.37
CA VAL A 81 0.60 -4.51 -2.28
C VAL A 81 1.77 -3.65 -2.74
N ILE A 82 3.01 -3.96 -2.31
CA ILE A 82 4.20 -3.25 -2.78
C ILE A 82 4.34 -3.39 -4.30
N TYR A 83 4.16 -4.61 -4.83
CA TYR A 83 4.23 -4.86 -6.26
C TYR A 83 3.20 -4.03 -7.03
N TYR A 84 1.93 -4.05 -6.61
CA TYR A 84 0.88 -3.26 -7.24
C TYR A 84 1.21 -1.77 -7.21
N ALA A 85 1.48 -1.20 -6.03
CA ALA A 85 1.74 0.23 -5.87
C ALA A 85 2.96 0.71 -6.67
N THR A 86 3.96 -0.16 -6.87
CA THR A 86 5.16 0.14 -7.65
C THR A 86 4.88 0.16 -9.16
N ASN A 87 3.98 -0.71 -9.65
CA ASN A 87 3.76 -0.90 -11.09
C ASN A 87 2.52 -0.16 -11.62
N ASP A 88 1.52 0.12 -10.78
CA ASP A 88 0.31 0.87 -11.13
C ASP A 88 0.51 2.40 -10.93
N ALA A 89 1.71 2.83 -10.54
CA ALA A 89 2.06 4.24 -10.48
C ALA A 89 2.38 4.78 -11.88
N TYR A 90 1.66 5.82 -12.31
CA TYR A 90 2.04 6.57 -13.50
C TYR A 90 3.36 7.32 -13.25
N PRO A 91 4.31 7.35 -14.22
CA PRO A 91 5.56 8.08 -14.05
C PRO A 91 5.31 9.55 -13.73
N LEU A 92 6.01 10.08 -12.73
CA LEU A 92 6.02 11.52 -12.51
C LEU A 92 6.60 12.20 -13.75
N PRO A 93 6.06 13.37 -14.17
CA PRO A 93 6.68 14.14 -15.24
C PRO A 93 8.14 14.46 -14.85
N ASP A 94 9.05 14.35 -15.82
CA ASP A 94 10.46 14.67 -15.62
C ASP A 94 10.59 16.07 -15.01
N LYS A 95 11.36 16.17 -13.92
CA LYS A 95 11.62 17.45 -13.23
C LYS A 95 12.40 18.46 -14.07
N ASP A 96 12.82 18.10 -15.28
CA ASP A 96 13.64 18.90 -16.18
C ASP A 96 12.84 19.68 -17.24
N LEU A 97 11.50 19.73 -17.13
CA LEU A 97 10.64 20.55 -18.01
C LEU A 97 10.20 21.89 -17.39
N THR A 98 10.91 22.41 -16.39
CA THR A 98 10.71 23.77 -15.84
C THR A 98 11.93 24.65 -16.01
#